data_AF-A0A925X318-F1
#
_entry.id   AF-A0A925X318-F1
#
_cell.length_a   1.000
_cell.length_b   1.000
_cell.length_c   1.000
_cell.angle_alpha   90.00
_cell.angle_beta   90.00
_cell.angle_gamma   90.00
#
_symmetry.space_group_name_H-M   'P 1'
#
loop_
_entity.id
_entity.type
_entity.pdbx_description
1 polymer ?
#
loop_
_entity_poly.entity_id
_entity_poly.type
_entity_poly.pdbx_seq_one_letter_code
_entity_poly.pdbx_strand_id
1 'polypeptide(L)'
;MTALCDHDINSLSTELQQLGHNPIHATRLLREYYGTGGRPAIERMPIARTLREDLERPNRLMRSTILSRRESSDGTVKLLIGFA
;
A
#
# COMPACT_ATOMS: atom_id res chain seq x y z
N MET A 1 8.38 8.80 -1.05
CA MET A 1 7.13 8.02 -1.08
C MET A 1 6.79 7.51 0.29
N THR A 2 5.84 8.15 0.95
CA THR A 2 5.33 7.63 2.22
C THR A 2 4.60 6.29 1.96
N ALA A 3 4.30 5.49 2.98
CA ALA A 3 3.65 4.21 2.72
C ALA A 3 2.24 4.45 2.15
N LEU A 4 1.76 3.60 1.25
CA LEU A 4 0.44 3.78 0.62
C LEU A 4 -0.70 3.88 1.64
N CYS A 5 -0.59 3.22 2.79
CA CYS A 5 -1.57 3.30 3.88
C CYS A 5 -1.69 4.68 4.53
N ASP A 6 -0.68 5.55 4.37
CA ASP A 6 -0.67 6.89 4.98
C ASP A 6 -1.28 7.95 4.07
N HIS A 7 -1.72 7.55 2.89
CA HIS A 7 -2.26 8.46 1.90
C HIS A 7 -3.76 8.31 1.70
N ASP A 8 -4.40 9.45 1.52
CA ASP A 8 -5.61 9.57 0.73
C ASP A 8 -5.29 9.84 -0.76
N ILE A 9 -6.33 9.97 -1.59
CA ILE A 9 -6.16 10.20 -3.03
C ILE A 9 -5.39 11.50 -3.31
N ASN A 10 -5.64 12.57 -2.55
CA ASN A 10 -5.07 13.89 -2.81
C ASN A 10 -3.58 13.96 -2.43
N SER A 11 -3.24 13.44 -1.25
CA SER A 11 -1.86 13.37 -0.76
C SER A 11 -1.00 12.44 -1.62
N LEU A 12 -1.51 11.28 -2.06
CA LEU A 12 -0.77 10.42 -2.99
C LEU A 12 -0.61 11.07 -4.35
N SER A 13 -1.65 11.72 -4.89
CA SER A 13 -1.57 12.45 -6.17
C SER A 13 -0.47 13.51 -6.12
N THR A 14 -0.40 14.25 -5.01
CA THR A 14 0.61 15.29 -4.79
C THR A 14 2.01 14.69 -4.73
N GLU A 15 2.20 13.60 -3.97
CA GLU A 15 3.52 12.96 -3.88
C GLU A 15 3.95 12.32 -5.21
N LEU A 16 3.03 11.69 -5.95
CA LEU A 16 3.33 11.18 -7.28
C LEU A 16 3.80 12.30 -8.22
N GLN A 17 3.13 13.45 -8.20
CA GLN A 17 3.53 14.59 -9.02
C GLN A 17 4.91 15.12 -8.62
N GLN A 18 5.22 15.21 -7.32
CA GLN A 18 6.54 15.61 -6.82
C GLN A 18 7.65 14.65 -7.24
N LEU A 19 7.33 13.36 -7.38
CA LEU A 19 8.24 12.32 -7.86
C LEU A 19 8.31 12.26 -9.39
N GLY A 20 7.58 13.12 -10.12
CA GLY A 20 7.56 13.15 -11.58
C GLY A 20 6.63 12.11 -12.23
N HIS A 21 5.73 11.50 -11.47
CA HIS A 21 4.76 10.51 -11.94
C HIS A 21 3.39 11.14 -12.21
N ASN A 22 2.58 10.48 -13.05
CA ASN A 22 1.23 10.94 -13.36
C ASN A 22 0.29 10.79 -12.13
N PRO A 23 -0.31 11.87 -11.59
CA PRO A 23 -1.15 11.82 -10.40
C PRO A 23 -2.42 10.97 -10.58
N ILE A 24 -2.89 10.74 -11.82
CA ILE A 24 -4.06 9.89 -12.11
C ILE A 24 -3.86 8.46 -11.57
N HIS A 25 -2.62 8.00 -11.41
CA HIS A 25 -2.34 6.68 -10.84
C HIS A 25 -2.74 6.55 -9.37
N ALA A 26 -2.88 7.64 -8.60
CA ALA A 26 -3.20 7.59 -7.17
C ALA A 26 -4.49 6.83 -6.88
N THR A 27 -5.58 7.19 -7.55
CA THR A 27 -6.89 6.55 -7.35
C THR A 27 -6.83 5.06 -7.67
N ARG A 28 -6.15 4.68 -8.75
CA ARG A 28 -6.04 3.27 -9.15
C ARG A 28 -5.17 2.48 -8.18
N LEU A 29 -4.05 3.05 -7.73
CA LEU A 29 -3.16 2.44 -6.74
C LEU A 29 -3.88 2.20 -5.43
N LEU A 30 -4.56 3.20 -4.88
CA LEU A 30 -5.28 3.04 -3.61
C LEU A 30 -6.46 2.08 -3.74
N ARG A 31 -7.19 2.12 -4.87
CA ARG A 31 -8.27 1.15 -5.11
C ARG A 31 -7.74 -0.29 -5.11
N GLU A 32 -6.66 -0.55 -5.83
CA GLU A 32 -6.05 -1.88 -5.88
C GLU A 32 -5.49 -2.29 -4.51
N TYR A 33 -4.81 -1.36 -3.82
CA TYR A 33 -4.25 -1.57 -2.50
C TYR A 33 -5.30 -1.99 -1.48
N TYR A 34 -6.39 -1.23 -1.36
CA TYR A 34 -7.46 -1.57 -0.42
C TYR A 34 -8.29 -2.77 -0.88
N GLY A 35 -8.47 -2.97 -2.19
CA GLY A 35 -9.15 -4.14 -2.76
C GLY A 35 -8.43 -5.47 -2.51
N THR A 36 -7.11 -5.43 -2.28
CA THR A 36 -6.26 -6.62 -2.08
C THR A 36 -5.76 -6.78 -0.65
N GLY A 37 -6.24 -5.96 0.30
CA GLY A 37 -5.80 -6.01 1.69
C GLY A 37 -4.33 -5.60 1.87
N GLY A 38 -3.88 -4.61 1.10
CA GLY A 38 -2.54 -4.03 1.20
C GLY A 38 -1.48 -4.70 0.33
N ARG A 39 -1.88 -5.61 -0.58
CA ARG A 39 -0.99 -6.36 -1.48
C ARG A 39 -1.37 -6.16 -2.96
N PRO A 40 -1.29 -4.91 -3.45
CA PRO A 40 -1.66 -4.63 -4.83
C PRO A 40 -0.74 -5.36 -5.81
N ALA A 41 -1.30 -5.86 -6.92
CA ALA A 41 -0.52 -6.53 -7.96
C ALA A 41 0.19 -5.52 -8.88
N ILE A 42 1.17 -4.78 -8.34
CA ILE A 42 1.87 -3.66 -8.99
C ILE A 42 2.47 -4.07 -10.35
N GLU A 43 2.93 -5.31 -10.48
CA GLU A 43 3.55 -5.84 -11.71
C GLU A 43 2.55 -5.88 -12.87
N ARG A 44 1.26 -6.04 -12.58
CA ARG A 44 0.17 -6.13 -13.56
C ARG A 44 -0.46 -4.77 -13.88
N MET A 45 -0.15 -3.74 -13.10
CA MET A 45 -0.71 -2.42 -13.31
C MET A 45 -0.04 -1.74 -14.51
N PRO A 46 -0.80 -1.02 -15.38
CA PRO A 46 -0.23 -0.27 -16.48
C PRO A 46 0.30 1.07 -15.97
N ILE A 47 1.41 1.01 -15.24
CA ILE A 47 2.20 2.13 -14.71
C ILE A 47 3.60 2.11 -15.31
N ALA A 48 4.28 3.25 -15.30
CA ALA A 48 5.66 3.33 -15.74
C ALA A 48 6.58 2.45 -14.87
N ARG A 49 7.66 1.94 -15.46
CA ARG A 49 8.68 1.12 -14.77
C ARG A 49 9.26 1.84 -13.56
N THR A 50 9.54 3.14 -13.68
CA THR A 50 10.11 3.96 -12.59
C THR A 50 9.17 4.04 -11.39
N LEU A 51 7.86 4.19 -11.62
CA LEU A 51 6.85 4.18 -10.54
C LEU A 51 6.78 2.80 -9.87
N ARG A 52 6.86 1.72 -10.65
CA ARG A 52 6.93 0.36 -10.11
C ARG A 52 8.15 0.18 -9.20
N GLU A 53 9.32 0.59 -9.66
CA GLU A 53 10.57 0.53 -8.87
C GLU A 53 10.48 1.36 -7.58
N ASP A 54 9.79 2.51 -7.59
CA ASP A 54 9.56 3.31 -6.39
C ASP A 54 8.60 2.63 -5.39
N LEU A 55 7.59 1.92 -5.89
CA LEU A 55 6.58 1.19 -5.10
C LEU A 55 7.12 -0.12 -4.51
N GLU A 56 8.05 -0.78 -5.19
CA GLU A 56 8.67 -2.04 -4.75
C GLU A 56 9.71 -1.84 -3.63
N ARG A 57 10.07 -0.60 -3.29
CA ARG A 57 10.99 -0.33 -2.18
C ARG A 57 10.38 -0.77 -0.84
N PRO A 58 11.21 -1.24 0.11
CA PRO A 58 10.74 -1.66 1.43
C PRO A 58 9.90 -0.58 2.12
N ASN A 59 8.89 -1.00 2.88
CA ASN A 59 8.00 -0.15 3.68
C ASN A 59 7.17 0.88 2.87
N ARG A 60 7.09 0.75 1.55
CA ARG A 60 6.24 1.62 0.72
C ARG A 60 4.79 1.15 0.63
N LEU A 61 4.51 -0.11 0.92
CA LEU A 61 3.15 -0.67 0.88
C LEU A 61 2.50 -0.71 2.27
N MET A 62 3.21 -1.20 3.27
CA MET A 62 2.69 -1.36 4.63
C MET A 62 3.73 -0.93 5.66
N ARG A 63 3.26 -0.35 6.76
CA ARG A 63 4.07 -0.05 7.96
C ARG A 63 3.94 -1.08 9.08
N SER A 64 3.02 -2.01 8.93
CA SER A 64 2.68 -2.97 9.96
C SER A 64 2.98 -4.40 9.53
N THR A 65 3.27 -5.25 10.53
CA THR A 65 3.44 -6.69 10.37
C THR A 65 2.67 -7.42 11.46
N ILE A 66 2.18 -8.63 11.16
CA ILE A 66 1.53 -9.48 12.16
C ILE A 66 2.63 -10.24 12.90
N LEU A 67 2.84 -9.88 14.17
CA LEU A 67 3.79 -10.56 15.06
C LEU A 67 3.19 -11.83 15.68
N SER A 68 1.89 -11.84 15.91
CA SER A 68 1.15 -13.00 16.42
C SER A 68 -0.30 -12.98 15.95
N ARG A 69 -0.88 -14.17 15.72
CA ARG A 69 -2.28 -14.38 15.36
C ARG A 69 -2.87 -15.46 16.26
N ARG A 70 -3.97 -15.15 16.94
CA ARG A 70 -4.72 -16.11 17.77
C ARG A 70 -6.18 -16.13 17.36
N GLU A 71 -6.68 -17.31 17.05
CA GLU A 71 -8.07 -17.55 16.67
C GLU A 71 -8.80 -18.23 17.83
N SER A 72 -9.98 -17.73 18.16
CA SER A 72 -10.84 -18.25 19.24
C SER A 72 -11.89 -19.20 18.66
N SER A 73 -12.53 -20.00 19.50
CA SER A 73 -13.52 -21.00 19.06
C SER A 73 -14.80 -20.39 18.46
N ASP A 74 -15.05 -19.10 18.69
CA ASP A 74 -16.17 -18.34 18.14
C ASP A 74 -15.82 -17.66 16.79
N GLY A 75 -14.63 -17.90 16.24
CA GLY A 75 -14.14 -17.26 15.02
C GLY A 75 -13.47 -15.90 15.23
N THR A 76 -13.39 -15.39 16.47
CA THR A 76 -12.68 -14.15 16.76
C THR A 76 -11.18 -14.30 16.53
N VAL A 77 -10.60 -13.46 15.66
CA VAL A 77 -9.16 -13.40 15.41
C VAL A 77 -8.55 -12.19 16.13
N LYS A 78 -7.58 -12.44 17.01
CA LYS A 78 -6.76 -11.42 17.67
C LYS A 78 -5.39 -11.37 17.02
N LEU A 79 -4.94 -10.17 16.65
CA LEU A 79 -3.63 -9.94 16.05
C LEU A 79 -2.78 -9.07 16.98
N LEU A 80 -1.54 -9.49 17.20
CA LEU A 80 -0.49 -8.62 17.71
C LEU A 80 0.21 -8.00 16.52
N ILE A 81 0.15 -6.67 16.42
CA ILE A 81 0.70 -5.92 15.29
C ILE A 81 1.99 -5.22 15.74
N GLY A 82 3.04 -5.40 14.95
CA GLY A 82 4.28 -4.62 15.04
C GLY A 82 4.27 -3.49 14.02
N PHE A 83 4.87 -2.36 14.36
CA PHE A 83 5.04 -1.21 13.48
C PHE A 83 6.53 -0.94 13.27
N ALA A 84 6.90 -0.56 12.05
CA ALA A 84 8.26 -0.15 11.67
C ALA A 84 8.35 1.37 11.45
#